data_AF-A0A5M9LB09-F1
#
_entry.id   AF-A0A5M9LB09-F1
#
_cell.length_a   1.000
_cell.length_b   1.000
_cell.length_c   1.000
_cell.angle_alpha   90.00
_cell.angle_beta   90.00
_cell.angle_gamma   90.00
#
_symmetry.space_group_name_H-M   'P 1'
#
loop_
_entity.id
_entity.type
_entity.pdbx_description
1 polymer ?
#
loop_
_entity_poly.entity_id
_entity_poly.type
_entity_poly.pdbx_seq_one_letter_code
_entity_poly.pdbx_strand_id
1 'polypeptide(L)'
;MVEFGGEMEYRWLPVQMQYEARKLRSSVHHLSVQNELLKHENEGLKEALQHKKKHRKKGKALDLQQRQEYHGGSVFWSPRKLREARAREAVRERDETEEKLQKAWAKKQRKEAQLQRQVELEEKRVERQRLKEMREVERAEKAAERARKVEAQHQKKSIQQAQQRKRKASQVLSPSNKRQKRAGAAHAGVQAGDELSATPAKVTSRGRNVNLPQKYR
;
A
#
# COMPACT_ATOMS: atom_id res chain seq x y z
N MET A 1 37.30 78.83 -40.27
CA MET A 1 38.35 78.42 -39.32
C MET A 1 38.45 79.56 -38.31
N VAL A 2 38.10 79.43 -37.03
CA VAL A 2 38.43 78.36 -36.09
C VAL A 2 37.32 78.27 -35.03
N GLU A 3 37.03 77.04 -34.60
CA GLU A 3 36.03 76.65 -33.62
C GLU A 3 36.41 77.13 -32.20
N PHE A 4 35.52 77.82 -31.50
CA PHE A 4 35.63 78.07 -30.05
C PHE A 4 34.25 77.91 -29.40
N GLY A 5 33.72 76.70 -29.49
CA GLY A 5 32.56 76.26 -28.71
C GLY A 5 32.83 74.84 -28.22
N GLY A 6 33.33 74.67 -26.99
CA GLY A 6 33.56 73.32 -26.49
C GLY A 6 34.23 73.13 -25.11
N GLU A 7 34.77 74.15 -24.44
CA GLU A 7 35.63 73.89 -23.27
C GLU A 7 35.04 74.21 -21.88
N MET A 8 33.77 74.64 -21.77
CA MET A 8 33.18 75.02 -20.48
C MET A 8 32.35 73.93 -19.78
N GLU A 9 32.15 72.77 -20.39
CA GLU A 9 31.33 71.69 -19.81
C GLU A 9 32.15 70.57 -19.12
N TYR A 10 33.45 70.49 -19.39
CA TYR A 10 34.29 69.36 -18.95
C TYR A 10 35.04 69.56 -17.62
N ARG A 11 34.99 70.75 -17.01
CA ARG A 11 35.79 71.06 -15.81
C ARG A 11 35.11 70.66 -14.47
N TRP A 12 33.80 70.40 -14.47
CA TRP A 12 33.02 70.10 -13.27
C TRP A 12 32.71 68.60 -13.07
N LEU A 13 32.80 67.80 -14.12
CA LEU A 13 32.60 66.34 -14.08
C LEU A 13 33.55 65.61 -13.10
N PRO A 14 34.84 65.97 -12.99
CA PRO A 14 35.74 65.29 -12.05
C PRO A 14 35.37 65.53 -10.58
N VAL A 15 34.87 66.73 -10.25
CA VAL A 15 34.52 67.11 -8.87
C VAL A 15 33.23 66.43 -8.42
N GLN A 16 32.23 66.35 -9.31
CA GLN A 16 30.99 65.61 -9.03
C GLN A 16 31.26 64.11 -8.86
N MET A 17 32.09 63.51 -9.71
CA MET A 17 32.49 62.10 -9.56
C MET A 17 33.23 61.84 -8.24
N GLN A 18 34.08 62.76 -7.79
CA GLN A 18 34.77 62.64 -6.50
C GLN A 18 33.80 62.73 -5.31
N TYR A 19 32.80 63.60 -5.39
CA TYR A 19 31.76 63.73 -4.36
C TYR A 19 30.92 62.46 -4.27
N GLU A 20 30.41 61.94 -5.39
CA GLU A 20 29.62 60.70 -5.41
C GLU A 20 30.44 59.50 -4.94
N ALA A 21 31.72 59.42 -5.32
CA ALA A 21 32.62 58.37 -4.83
C ALA A 21 32.86 58.47 -3.30
N ARG A 22 32.92 59.67 -2.72
CA ARG A 22 33.04 59.85 -1.25
C ARG A 22 31.74 59.47 -0.54
N LYS A 23 30.60 59.87 -1.09
CA LYS A 23 29.27 59.52 -0.57
C LYS A 23 29.05 58.01 -0.59
N LEU A 24 29.42 57.35 -1.68
CA LEU A 24 29.37 55.89 -1.81
C LEU A 24 30.31 55.19 -0.84
N ARG A 25 31.55 55.69 -0.67
CA ARG A 25 32.48 55.14 0.34
C ARG A 25 31.92 55.25 1.76
N SER A 26 31.31 56.39 2.09
CA SER A 26 30.69 56.60 3.39
C SER A 26 29.49 55.67 3.62
N SER A 27 28.62 55.50 2.61
CA SER A 27 27.47 54.59 2.73
C SER A 27 27.90 53.13 2.82
N VAL A 28 28.90 52.69 2.04
CA VAL A 28 29.46 51.35 2.12
C VAL A 28 30.08 51.09 3.49
N HIS A 29 30.85 52.04 4.03
CA HIS A 29 31.43 51.91 5.36
C HIS A 29 30.34 51.83 6.45
N HIS A 30 29.32 52.68 6.36
CA HIS A 30 28.17 52.65 7.28
C HIS A 30 27.44 51.30 7.25
N LEU A 31 27.16 50.77 6.05
CA LEU A 31 26.54 49.46 5.88
C LEU A 31 27.43 48.33 6.38
N SER A 32 28.76 48.43 6.23
CA SER A 32 29.70 47.45 6.77
C SER A 32 29.61 47.38 8.29
N VAL A 33 29.66 48.54 8.96
CA VAL A 33 29.57 48.63 10.42
C VAL A 33 28.21 48.10 10.91
N GLN A 34 27.11 48.47 10.24
CA GLN A 34 25.78 47.94 10.58
C GLN A 34 25.71 46.42 10.46
N ASN A 35 26.29 45.84 9.41
CA ASN A 35 26.32 44.38 9.25
C ASN A 35 27.16 43.70 10.32
N GLU A 36 28.28 44.29 10.73
CA GLU A 36 29.11 43.76 11.83
C GLU A 36 28.36 43.80 13.17
N LEU A 37 27.70 44.91 13.49
CA LEU A 37 26.85 45.02 14.68
C LEU A 37 25.74 43.95 14.67
N LEU A 38 25.02 43.81 13.55
CA LEU A 38 23.99 42.79 13.41
C LEU A 38 24.55 41.36 13.54
N LYS A 39 25.78 41.09 13.06
CA LYS A 39 26.42 39.78 13.23
C LYS A 39 26.66 39.49 14.71
N HIS A 40 27.25 40.44 15.44
CA HIS A 40 27.51 40.29 16.87
C HIS A 40 26.22 40.16 17.69
N GLU A 41 25.17 40.92 17.36
CA GLU A 41 23.86 40.76 17.99
C GLU A 41 23.28 39.36 17.75
N ASN A 42 23.34 38.86 16.52
CA ASN A 42 22.87 37.52 16.18
C ASN A 42 23.67 36.42 16.90
N GLU A 43 24.99 36.59 17.04
CA GLU A 43 25.85 35.70 17.82
C GLU A 43 25.47 35.72 19.30
N GLY A 44 25.34 36.91 19.91
CA GLY A 44 24.92 37.07 21.29
C GLY A 44 23.54 36.49 21.57
N LEU A 45 22.59 36.65 20.64
CA LEU A 45 21.26 36.03 20.74
C LEU A 45 21.32 34.51 20.66
N LYS A 46 22.16 33.95 19.79
CA LYS A 46 22.38 32.50 19.70
C LYS A 46 22.97 31.96 21.00
N GLU A 47 23.97 32.62 21.56
CA GLU A 47 24.58 32.25 22.84
C GLU A 47 23.57 32.32 23.98
N ALA A 48 22.87 33.45 24.12
CA ALA A 48 21.82 33.63 25.13
C ALA A 48 20.75 32.53 25.03
N LEU A 49 20.37 32.15 23.80
CA LEU A 49 19.44 31.06 23.56
C LEU A 49 20.03 29.69 23.93
N GLN A 50 21.30 29.43 23.66
CA GLN A 50 21.98 28.22 24.12
C GLN A 50 22.03 28.15 25.64
N HIS A 51 22.40 29.24 26.32
CA HIS A 51 22.41 29.34 27.78
C HIS A 51 21.02 29.12 28.36
N LYS A 52 19.98 29.77 27.81
CA LYS A 52 18.58 29.52 28.21
C LYS A 52 18.19 28.06 28.00
N LYS A 53 18.56 27.43 26.88
CA LYS A 53 18.31 26.01 26.64
C LYS A 53 19.02 25.12 27.67
N LYS A 54 20.27 25.43 28.02
CA LYS A 54 21.02 24.73 29.07
C LYS A 54 20.33 24.89 30.43
N HIS A 55 19.92 26.10 30.81
CA HIS A 55 19.18 26.35 32.06
C HIS A 55 17.79 25.69 32.10
N ARG A 56 17.08 25.62 30.96
CA ARG A 56 15.78 24.94 30.88
C ARG A 56 15.89 23.41 30.97
N LYS A 57 17.03 22.84 30.61
CA LYS A 57 17.32 21.42 30.82
C LYS A 57 17.54 21.19 32.32
N LYS A 58 16.45 20.98 33.05
CA LYS A 58 16.53 20.36 34.37
C LYS A 58 17.21 19.00 34.17
N GLY A 59 18.34 18.78 34.86
CA GLY A 59 19.00 17.48 34.83
C GLY A 59 17.99 16.39 35.23
N LYS A 60 18.09 15.21 34.60
CA LYS A 60 17.36 14.04 35.09
C LYS A 60 17.81 13.81 36.54
N ALA A 61 16.85 13.68 37.45
CA ALA A 61 17.17 13.36 38.83
C ALA A 61 17.75 11.93 38.86
N LEU A 62 18.93 11.78 39.47
CA LEU A 62 19.49 10.46 39.69
C LEU A 62 18.53 9.66 40.56
N ASP A 63 18.21 8.44 40.14
CA ASP A 63 17.37 7.51 40.90
C ASP A 63 18.17 6.97 42.11
N LEU A 64 18.21 7.77 43.17
CA LEU A 64 18.82 7.42 44.45
C LEU A 64 17.82 6.60 45.27
N GLN A 65 17.96 5.28 45.23
CA GLN A 65 17.11 4.38 46.02
C GLN A 65 17.28 4.62 47.52
N GLN A 66 16.22 5.12 48.16
CA GLN A 66 16.12 5.30 49.60
C GLN A 66 15.75 3.97 50.28
N ARG A 67 16.39 3.67 51.42
CA ARG A 67 15.99 2.53 52.25
C ARG A 67 14.66 2.84 52.92
N GLN A 68 13.75 1.86 52.93
CA GLN A 68 12.41 2.00 53.51
C GLN A 68 12.43 2.35 55.01
N GLU A 69 13.50 2.03 55.75
CA GLU A 69 13.58 2.25 57.20
C GLU A 69 13.62 3.73 57.62
N TYR A 70 13.90 4.67 56.71
CA TYR A 70 14.04 6.09 57.03
C TYR A 70 12.92 6.90 56.36
N HIS A 71 11.88 7.24 57.14
CA HIS A 71 10.69 7.97 56.67
C HIS A 71 10.51 9.38 57.25
N GLY A 72 11.56 9.99 57.81
CA GLY A 72 11.46 11.36 58.35
C GLY A 72 12.76 12.16 58.22
N GLY A 73 12.77 13.17 57.35
CA GLY A 73 13.83 14.19 57.26
C GLY A 73 14.55 14.31 55.92
N SER A 74 15.48 15.26 55.83
CA SER A 74 16.37 15.42 54.67
C SER A 74 17.38 14.27 54.60
N VAL A 75 17.43 13.55 53.47
CA VAL A 75 18.36 12.43 53.27
C VAL A 75 19.71 12.97 52.79
N PHE A 76 20.75 12.83 53.61
CA PHE A 76 22.12 13.11 53.19
C PHE A 76 22.69 11.92 52.41
N TRP A 77 23.03 12.15 51.14
CA TRP A 77 23.57 11.09 50.28
C TRP A 77 25.10 11.06 50.33
N SER A 78 25.65 9.91 50.75
CA SER A 78 27.09 9.67 50.63
C SER A 78 27.52 9.67 49.15
N PRO A 79 28.71 10.21 48.80
CA PRO A 79 29.25 10.19 47.44
C PRO A 79 29.28 8.82 46.77
N ARG A 80 29.36 7.73 47.57
CA ARG A 80 29.25 6.35 47.07
C ARG A 80 27.89 6.07 46.43
N LYS A 81 26.79 6.55 47.02
CA LYS A 81 25.43 6.34 46.49
C LYS A 81 25.19 7.06 45.17
N LEU A 82 25.78 8.24 44.99
CA LEU A 82 25.73 8.95 43.70
C LEU A 82 26.45 8.16 42.60
N ARG A 83 27.60 7.54 42.90
CA ARG A 83 28.31 6.69 41.94
C ARG A 83 27.51 5.44 41.58
N GLU A 84 26.90 4.78 42.55
CA GLU A 84 26.03 3.61 42.32
C GLU A 84 24.82 3.95 41.43
N ALA A 85 24.15 5.08 41.67
CA ALA A 85 23.02 5.52 40.84
C ALA A 85 23.44 5.83 39.40
N ARG A 86 24.56 6.54 39.21
CA ARG A 86 25.11 6.82 37.87
C ARG A 86 25.47 5.53 37.11
N ALA A 87 26.08 4.56 37.80
CA ALA A 87 26.41 3.28 37.20
C ALA A 87 25.16 2.54 36.70
N ARG A 88 24.06 2.58 37.47
CA ARG A 88 22.78 1.97 37.08
C ARG A 88 22.16 2.65 35.88
N GLU A 89 22.15 3.98 35.85
CA GLU A 89 21.65 4.72 34.69
C GLU A 89 22.46 4.41 33.43
N ALA A 90 23.79 4.35 33.53
CA ALA A 90 24.64 4.00 32.40
C ALA A 90 24.34 2.59 31.86
N VAL A 91 24.03 1.63 32.74
CA VAL A 91 23.58 0.29 32.34
C VAL A 91 22.22 0.36 31.65
N ARG A 92 21.22 1.03 32.25
CA ARG A 92 19.89 1.19 31.62
C ARG A 92 19.97 1.84 30.25
N GLU A 93 20.77 2.89 30.09
CA GLU A 93 20.95 3.56 28.80
C GLU A 93 21.58 2.64 27.76
N ARG A 94 22.56 1.80 28.14
CA ARG A 94 23.13 0.79 27.25
C ARG A 94 22.08 -0.25 26.86
N ASP A 95 21.38 -0.83 27.82
CA ASP A 95 20.33 -1.82 27.58
C ASP A 95 19.24 -1.26 26.65
N GLU A 96 18.79 -0.02 26.88
CA GLU A 96 17.83 0.65 26.01
C GLU A 96 18.35 0.84 24.57
N THR A 97 19.63 1.16 24.41
CA THR A 97 20.23 1.31 23.08
C THR A 97 20.35 -0.03 22.38
N GLU A 98 20.77 -1.08 23.09
CA GLU A 98 20.86 -2.44 22.57
C GLU A 98 19.48 -2.97 22.18
N GLU A 99 18.46 -2.77 23.02
CA GLU A 99 17.08 -3.11 22.70
C GLU A 99 16.57 -2.38 21.45
N LYS A 100 16.87 -1.08 21.31
CA LYS A 100 16.48 -0.31 20.12
C LYS A 100 17.15 -0.88 18.86
N LEU A 101 18.43 -1.26 18.95
CA LEU A 101 19.16 -1.90 17.87
C LEU A 101 18.56 -3.27 17.52
N GLN A 102 18.28 -4.11 18.52
CA GLN A 102 17.64 -5.42 18.33
C GLN A 102 16.24 -5.28 17.71
N LYS A 103 15.41 -4.36 18.19
CA LYS A 103 14.08 -4.06 17.62
C LYS A 103 14.19 -3.60 16.17
N ALA A 104 15.20 -2.80 15.83
CA ALA A 104 15.45 -2.39 14.45
C ALA A 104 15.87 -3.57 13.56
N TRP A 105 16.74 -4.45 14.07
CA TRP A 105 17.18 -5.64 13.35
C TRP A 105 16.03 -6.63 13.12
N ALA A 106 15.23 -6.91 14.16
CA ALA A 106 14.04 -7.74 14.08
C ALA A 106 13.00 -7.17 13.08
N LYS A 107 12.86 -5.84 13.01
CA LYS A 107 11.98 -5.20 12.02
C LYS A 107 12.48 -5.40 10.59
N LYS A 108 13.80 -5.38 10.36
CA LYS A 108 14.38 -5.70 9.04
C LYS A 108 14.11 -7.15 8.66
N GLN A 109 14.42 -8.09 9.56
CA GLN A 109 14.16 -9.52 9.36
C GLN A 109 12.69 -9.81 9.07
N ARG A 110 11.77 -9.19 9.80
CA ARG A 110 10.34 -9.36 9.58
C ARG A 110 9.89 -8.88 8.19
N LYS A 111 10.47 -7.78 7.69
CA LYS A 111 10.17 -7.29 6.34
C LYS A 111 10.69 -8.25 5.27
N GLU A 112 11.91 -8.75 5.45
CA GLU A 112 12.51 -9.72 4.53
C GLU A 112 11.69 -11.02 4.47
N ALA A 113 11.33 -11.58 5.64
CA ALA A 113 10.46 -12.76 5.71
C ALA A 113 9.07 -12.51 5.10
N GLN A 114 8.54 -11.29 5.24
CA GLN A 114 7.27 -10.92 4.61
C GLN A 114 7.36 -10.90 3.07
N LEU A 115 8.46 -10.38 2.52
CA LEU A 115 8.72 -10.39 1.08
C LEU A 115 8.89 -11.83 0.56
N GLN A 116 9.70 -12.65 1.23
CA GLN A 116 9.86 -14.07 0.88
C GLN A 116 8.51 -14.80 0.86
N ARG A 117 7.66 -14.57 1.87
CA ARG A 117 6.33 -15.16 1.94
C ARG A 117 5.41 -14.68 0.81
N GLN A 118 5.54 -13.43 0.36
CA GLN A 118 4.77 -12.94 -0.79
C GLN A 118 5.19 -13.64 -2.07
N VAL A 119 6.50 -13.78 -2.31
CA VAL A 119 7.05 -14.51 -3.46
C VAL A 119 6.56 -15.96 -3.48
N GLU A 120 6.69 -16.68 -2.36
CA GLU A 120 6.20 -18.06 -2.27
C GLU A 120 4.70 -18.19 -2.54
N LEU A 121 3.89 -17.21 -2.10
CA LEU A 121 2.45 -17.22 -2.35
C LEU A 121 2.13 -16.97 -3.82
N GLU A 122 2.88 -16.10 -4.50
CA GLU A 122 2.76 -15.86 -5.93
C GLU A 122 3.18 -17.09 -6.74
N GLU A 123 4.31 -17.70 -6.41
CA GLU A 123 4.76 -18.96 -7.03
C GLU A 123 3.70 -20.05 -6.91
N LYS A 124 3.15 -20.26 -5.71
CA LYS A 124 2.05 -21.23 -5.48
C LYS A 124 0.78 -20.88 -6.26
N ARG A 125 0.49 -19.60 -6.51
CA ARG A 125 -0.64 -19.19 -7.36
C ARG A 125 -0.39 -19.51 -8.82
N VAL A 126 0.81 -19.20 -9.32
CA VAL A 126 1.23 -19.50 -10.68
C VAL A 126 1.24 -21.00 -10.93
N GLU A 127 1.79 -21.80 -10.02
CA GLU A 127 1.76 -23.26 -10.13
C GLU A 127 0.33 -23.82 -10.19
N ARG A 128 -0.59 -23.28 -9.39
CA ARG A 128 -2.02 -23.66 -9.44
C ARG A 128 -2.66 -23.29 -10.77
N GLN A 129 -2.31 -22.13 -11.34
CA GLN A 129 -2.82 -21.71 -12.65
C GLN A 129 -2.29 -22.62 -13.75
N ARG A 130 -0.97 -22.87 -13.78
CA ARG A 130 -0.34 -23.81 -14.72
C ARG A 130 -0.98 -25.20 -14.63
N LEU A 131 -1.20 -25.71 -13.42
CA LEU A 131 -1.87 -27.01 -13.24
C LEU A 131 -3.31 -27.01 -13.77
N LYS A 132 -4.04 -25.89 -13.64
CA LYS A 132 -5.39 -25.75 -14.21
C LYS A 132 -5.35 -25.72 -15.73
N GLU A 133 -4.44 -24.92 -16.32
CA GLU A 133 -4.26 -24.82 -17.77
C GLU A 133 -3.91 -26.19 -18.36
N MET A 134 -2.96 -26.92 -17.76
CA MET A 134 -2.62 -28.28 -18.20
C MET A 134 -3.82 -29.22 -18.16
N ARG A 135 -4.66 -29.14 -17.12
CA ARG A 135 -5.89 -29.94 -17.01
C ARG A 135 -6.94 -29.52 -18.03
N GLU A 136 -7.06 -28.24 -18.37
CA GLU A 136 -7.99 -27.74 -19.37
C GLU A 136 -7.56 -28.13 -20.78
N VAL A 137 -6.27 -28.03 -21.09
CA VAL A 137 -5.68 -28.49 -22.36
C VAL A 137 -5.91 -29.99 -22.53
N GLU A 138 -5.61 -30.80 -21.52
CA GLU A 138 -5.84 -32.25 -21.58
C GLU A 138 -7.33 -32.59 -21.80
N ARG A 139 -8.24 -31.86 -21.14
CA ARG A 139 -9.70 -32.03 -21.35
C ARG A 139 -10.13 -31.61 -22.75
N ALA A 140 -9.59 -30.50 -23.25
CA ALA A 140 -9.87 -29.99 -24.59
C ALA A 140 -9.37 -30.94 -25.68
N GLU A 141 -8.17 -31.50 -25.53
CA GLU A 141 -7.62 -32.52 -26.43
C GLU A 141 -8.48 -33.78 -26.44
N LYS A 142 -8.86 -34.29 -25.26
CA LYS A 142 -9.76 -35.45 -25.15
C LYS A 142 -11.13 -35.17 -25.78
N ALA A 143 -11.67 -33.96 -25.62
CA ALA A 143 -12.93 -33.56 -26.24
C ALA A 143 -12.80 -33.46 -27.77
N ALA A 144 -11.72 -32.87 -28.27
CA ALA A 144 -11.42 -32.78 -29.69
C ALA A 144 -11.22 -34.16 -30.33
N GLU A 145 -10.54 -35.09 -29.64
CA GLU A 145 -10.39 -36.47 -30.11
C GLU A 145 -11.74 -37.19 -30.22
N ARG A 146 -12.62 -37.01 -29.22
CA ARG A 146 -13.99 -37.54 -29.25
C ARG A 146 -14.80 -36.94 -30.40
N ALA A 147 -14.73 -35.63 -30.61
CA ALA A 147 -15.41 -34.95 -31.72
C ALA A 147 -14.94 -35.48 -33.07
N ARG A 148 -13.62 -35.63 -33.29
CA ARG A 148 -13.05 -36.21 -34.51
C ARG A 148 -13.53 -37.63 -34.77
N LYS A 149 -13.63 -38.46 -33.71
CA LYS A 149 -14.18 -39.84 -33.82
C LYS A 149 -15.64 -39.83 -34.25
N VAL A 150 -16.45 -38.95 -33.68
CA VAL A 150 -17.87 -38.80 -34.03
C VAL A 150 -18.01 -38.30 -35.47
N GLU A 151 -17.29 -37.25 -35.88
CA GLU A 151 -17.29 -36.73 -37.25
C GLU A 151 -16.88 -37.80 -38.26
N ALA A 152 -15.81 -38.56 -37.99
CA ALA A 152 -15.38 -39.66 -38.86
C ALA A 152 -16.47 -40.74 -39.00
N GLN A 153 -17.21 -41.05 -37.92
CA GLN A 153 -18.36 -41.96 -38.01
C GLN A 153 -19.51 -41.37 -38.82
N HIS A 154 -19.83 -40.08 -38.64
CA HIS A 154 -20.86 -39.40 -39.43
C HIS A 154 -20.51 -39.35 -40.91
N GLN A 155 -19.25 -39.06 -41.26
CA GLN A 155 -18.75 -39.10 -42.64
C GLN A 155 -18.85 -40.51 -43.24
N LYS A 156 -18.47 -41.55 -42.50
CA LYS A 156 -18.64 -42.94 -42.95
C LYS A 156 -20.10 -43.29 -43.22
N LYS A 157 -21.01 -42.91 -42.29
CA LYS A 157 -22.45 -43.13 -42.45
C LYS A 157 -23.02 -42.36 -43.65
N SER A 158 -22.60 -41.11 -43.87
CA SER A 158 -23.08 -40.30 -44.99
C SER A 158 -22.58 -40.83 -46.35
N ILE A 159 -21.32 -41.27 -46.44
CA ILE A 159 -20.76 -41.93 -47.63
C ILE A 159 -21.54 -43.22 -47.94
N GLN A 160 -21.80 -44.06 -46.93
CA GLN A 160 -22.62 -45.27 -47.11
C GLN A 160 -24.04 -44.95 -47.59
N GLN A 161 -24.69 -43.95 -47.00
CA GLN A 161 -26.03 -43.54 -47.41
C GLN A 161 -26.06 -42.98 -48.84
N ALA A 162 -25.05 -42.20 -49.24
CA ALA A 162 -24.91 -41.69 -50.61
C ALA A 162 -24.70 -42.84 -51.63
N GLN A 163 -23.90 -43.85 -51.29
CA GLN A 163 -23.74 -45.05 -52.11
C GLN A 163 -25.05 -45.84 -52.25
N GLN A 164 -25.83 -45.99 -51.17
CA GLN A 164 -27.14 -46.64 -51.22
C GLN A 164 -28.15 -45.84 -52.07
N ARG A 165 -28.15 -44.51 -52.00
CA ARG A 165 -29.00 -43.66 -52.86
C ARG A 165 -28.67 -43.82 -54.34
N LYS A 166 -27.39 -43.93 -54.72
CA LYS A 166 -27.00 -44.21 -56.10
C LYS A 166 -27.48 -45.58 -56.61
N ARG A 167 -27.74 -46.54 -55.73
CA ARG A 167 -28.32 -47.86 -56.08
C ARG A 167 -29.84 -47.93 -56.04
N LYS A 168 -30.54 -46.92 -55.50
CA LYS A 168 -32.01 -46.91 -55.33
C LYS A 168 -32.75 -45.92 -56.24
N ALA A 169 -32.03 -45.12 -57.02
CA ALA A 169 -32.63 -44.21 -58.01
C ALA A 169 -33.35 -44.93 -59.18
N SER A 170 -33.37 -46.26 -59.22
CA SER A 170 -34.09 -47.07 -60.22
C SER A 170 -35.34 -47.77 -59.69
N GLN A 171 -35.76 -47.57 -58.43
CA GLN A 171 -37.03 -48.12 -57.93
C GLN A 171 -37.97 -47.03 -57.45
N VAL A 172 -38.89 -46.66 -58.34
CA VAL A 172 -40.08 -45.86 -58.02
C VAL A 172 -41.06 -46.77 -57.27
N LEU A 173 -41.44 -46.38 -56.05
CA LEU A 173 -42.58 -46.97 -55.34
C LEU A 173 -43.60 -45.86 -55.01
N SER A 174 -44.85 -46.20 -55.24
CA SER A 174 -46.05 -45.36 -55.24
C SER A 174 -46.48 -44.87 -53.84
N PRO A 175 -47.16 -43.72 -53.73
CA PRO A 175 -47.55 -43.14 -52.45
C PRO A 175 -48.81 -43.84 -51.90
N SER A 176 -48.73 -44.38 -50.69
CA SER A 176 -49.89 -44.92 -49.96
C SER A 176 -50.33 -43.99 -48.84
N ASN A 177 -51.65 -43.96 -48.63
CA ASN A 177 -52.42 -42.85 -48.11
C ASN A 177 -52.27 -42.55 -46.61
N LYS A 178 -52.42 -41.25 -46.33
CA LYS A 178 -52.40 -40.54 -45.05
C LYS A 178 -53.51 -41.03 -44.11
N ARG A 179 -53.14 -41.64 -42.97
CA ARG A 179 -54.08 -41.99 -41.89
C ARG A 179 -54.13 -40.85 -40.86
N GLN A 180 -55.23 -40.11 -40.90
CA GLN A 180 -55.56 -38.98 -40.03
C GLN A 180 -55.90 -39.47 -38.61
N LYS A 181 -55.07 -39.13 -37.61
CA LYS A 181 -55.42 -39.30 -36.19
C LYS A 181 -56.27 -38.13 -35.72
N ARG A 182 -57.42 -38.44 -35.13
CA ARG A 182 -58.34 -37.48 -34.50
C ARG A 182 -57.69 -36.92 -33.22
N ALA A 183 -57.78 -35.60 -33.07
CA ALA A 183 -57.40 -34.87 -31.87
C ALA A 183 -58.40 -35.19 -30.74
N GLY A 184 -57.90 -35.59 -29.58
CA GLY A 184 -58.66 -35.64 -28.35
C GLY A 184 -58.67 -34.25 -27.72
N ALA A 185 -59.87 -33.71 -27.50
CA ALA A 185 -60.10 -32.42 -26.89
C ALA A 185 -59.76 -32.42 -25.39
N ALA A 186 -59.36 -31.24 -24.91
CA ALA A 186 -59.05 -30.90 -23.54
C ALA A 186 -60.29 -30.94 -22.63
N HIS A 187 -60.09 -31.26 -21.35
CA HIS A 187 -60.70 -30.59 -20.18
C HIS A 187 -60.15 -31.22 -18.88
N ALA A 188 -59.40 -30.44 -18.10
CA ALA A 188 -59.30 -30.55 -16.64
C ALA A 188 -58.47 -29.36 -16.12
N GLY A 189 -59.08 -28.17 -16.12
CA GLY A 189 -58.65 -27.09 -15.24
C GLY A 189 -59.23 -27.37 -13.85
N VAL A 190 -58.35 -27.61 -12.88
CA VAL A 190 -58.69 -27.51 -11.45
C VAL A 190 -57.67 -26.55 -10.84
N GLN A 191 -58.16 -25.34 -10.54
CA GLN A 191 -57.56 -24.43 -9.59
C GLN A 191 -58.14 -24.74 -8.21
N ALA A 192 -57.26 -25.10 -7.28
CA ALA A 192 -57.33 -24.89 -5.83
C ALA A 192 -55.87 -25.03 -5.39
N GLY A 193 -55.15 -23.96 -5.06
CA GLY A 193 -55.42 -23.09 -3.93
C GLY A 193 -54.47 -23.50 -2.80
N ASP A 194 -53.28 -22.91 -2.78
CA ASP A 194 -52.52 -22.49 -1.58
C ASP A 194 -51.01 -22.40 -1.89
N GLU A 195 -50.62 -21.23 -2.38
CA GLU A 195 -49.30 -20.68 -2.12
C GLU A 195 -49.50 -19.60 -1.05
N LEU A 196 -49.09 -19.85 0.20
CA LEU A 196 -48.37 -18.85 1.01
C LEU A 196 -47.56 -19.53 2.13
N SER A 197 -46.23 -19.39 1.99
CA SER A 197 -45.29 -19.13 3.09
C SER A 197 -44.94 -20.27 4.07
N ALA A 198 -44.23 -21.28 3.58
CA ALA A 198 -43.19 -21.92 4.39
C ALA A 198 -41.94 -21.02 4.33
N THR A 199 -41.63 -20.31 5.41
CA THR A 199 -40.43 -19.45 5.51
C THR A 199 -39.17 -20.25 5.16
N PRO A 200 -38.29 -19.77 4.27
CA PRO A 200 -37.03 -20.45 4.03
C PRO A 200 -36.18 -20.38 5.30
N ALA A 201 -35.68 -21.54 5.75
CA ALA A 201 -34.66 -21.58 6.79
C ALA A 201 -33.53 -20.62 6.39
N LYS A 202 -33.12 -19.71 7.30
CA LYS A 202 -32.04 -18.75 7.06
C LYS A 202 -30.72 -19.51 6.94
N VAL A 203 -30.42 -19.94 5.72
CA VAL A 203 -29.17 -20.62 5.36
C VAL A 203 -28.15 -19.54 4.97
N THR A 204 -26.99 -19.57 5.60
CA THR A 204 -25.87 -18.66 5.24
C THR A 204 -25.40 -18.92 3.80
N SER A 205 -24.68 -17.99 3.18
CA SER A 205 -24.11 -18.17 1.81
C SER A 205 -23.22 -19.41 1.63
N ARG A 206 -22.90 -20.12 2.72
CA ARG A 206 -22.13 -21.37 2.75
C ARG A 206 -22.97 -22.61 3.07
N GLY A 207 -24.29 -22.55 3.03
CA GLY A 207 -25.15 -23.74 3.13
C GLY A 207 -25.37 -24.28 4.55
N ARG A 208 -24.98 -23.56 5.61
CA ARG A 208 -25.19 -24.01 7.00
C ARG A 208 -26.51 -23.50 7.58
N ASN A 209 -27.21 -24.38 8.31
CA ASN A 209 -28.40 -24.03 9.07
C ASN A 209 -28.03 -23.19 10.30
N VAL A 210 -28.80 -22.14 10.57
CA VAL A 210 -28.62 -21.28 11.74
C VAL A 210 -29.80 -21.51 12.67
N ASN A 211 -29.55 -22.16 13.80
CA ASN A 211 -30.54 -22.28 14.86
C ASN A 211 -30.48 -21.01 15.73
N LEU A 212 -31.63 -20.36 15.95
CA LEU A 212 -31.70 -19.22 16.86
C LEU A 212 -31.54 -19.69 18.32
N PRO A 213 -30.67 -19.06 19.12
CA PRO A 213 -30.50 -19.42 20.52
C PRO A 213 -31.73 -19.08 21.36
N GLN A 214 -32.01 -19.92 22.35
CA GLN A 214 -33.26 -19.96 23.14
C GLN A 214 -33.58 -18.68 23.93
N LYS A 215 -32.58 -17.83 24.18
CA LYS A 215 -32.75 -16.51 24.80
C LYS A 215 -33.50 -15.48 23.93
N TYR A 216 -33.68 -15.77 22.64
CA TYR A 216 -34.40 -14.91 21.68
C TYR A 216 -35.67 -15.58 21.15
N ARG A 217 -36.17 -16.60 21.84
CA ARG A 217 -37.40 -17.31 21.49
C ARG A 217 -38.53 -16.90 22.41
#